data_AF-A0AA96X5L1-F1
#
_entry.id   AF-A0AA96X5L1-F1
#
_cell.length_a   1.000
_cell.length_b   1.000
_cell.length_c   1.000
_cell.angle_alpha   90.00
_cell.angle_beta   90.00
_cell.angle_gamma   90.00
#
_symmetry.space_group_name_H-M   'P 1'
#
loop_
_entity.id
_entity.type
_entity.pdbx_description
1 polymer ?
#
loop_
_entity_poly.entity_id
_entity_poly.type
_entity_poly.pdbx_seq_one_letter_code
_entity_poly.pdbx_strand_id
1 'polypeptide(L)'
;MQKNLGAAVLGFVFFFAAINYANSEDKKVGEVSVLTSPFDYCAVVVNDDNPVQRFAGQAMPEEIVDGIRRAANLGAEAPEDWVARGTYWRCMDGSVYACFVGANLPCDEKADTSREPSSAMISYCKDNQSSGTVPAVVAGRASMYEWRCRSGAPEIIRQISKLDARGFLSNYWYRLNKPASVE
;
A
#
# COMPACT_ATOMS: atom_id res chain seq x y z
N MET A 1 -27.06 44.60 79.99
CA MET A 1 -25.61 44.35 80.18
C MET A 1 -25.20 43.23 79.24
N GLN A 2 -24.41 43.54 78.22
CA GLN A 2 -23.82 42.59 77.26
C GLN A 2 -22.86 41.60 77.95
N LYS A 3 -22.81 40.37 77.45
CA LYS A 3 -21.57 39.61 77.23
C LYS A 3 -21.81 38.38 76.31
N ASN A 4 -21.24 38.51 75.11
CA ASN A 4 -20.51 37.55 74.26
C ASN A 4 -21.01 36.12 74.03
N LEU A 5 -21.50 35.92 72.79
CA LEU A 5 -20.99 35.05 71.71
C LEU A 5 -20.22 33.76 72.09
N GLY A 6 -20.80 32.62 71.74
CA GLY A 6 -20.14 31.31 71.63
C GLY A 6 -20.99 30.40 70.73
N ALA A 7 -20.38 29.92 69.65
CA ALA A 7 -21.03 29.36 68.47
C ALA A 7 -21.81 28.05 68.71
N ALA A 8 -22.90 27.90 67.96
CA ALA A 8 -23.70 26.69 67.82
C ALA A 8 -23.36 25.96 66.50
N VAL A 9 -24.00 24.78 66.34
CA VAL A 9 -24.15 23.92 65.16
C VAL A 9 -23.27 22.67 65.24
N LEU A 10 -23.79 21.60 65.87
CA LEU A 10 -24.68 20.54 65.32
C LEU A 10 -23.88 19.43 64.63
N GLY A 11 -23.98 18.22 65.18
CA GLY A 11 -23.40 17.01 64.61
C GLY A 11 -24.15 16.48 63.40
N PHE A 12 -23.57 15.47 62.75
CA PHE A 12 -24.32 14.32 62.25
C PHE A 12 -23.37 13.15 61.99
N VAL A 13 -23.72 12.00 62.55
CA VAL A 13 -23.12 10.68 62.28
C VAL A 13 -23.75 10.15 60.99
N PHE A 14 -22.96 9.71 60.00
CA PHE A 14 -23.40 8.66 59.07
C PHE A 14 -22.24 7.75 58.64
N PHE A 15 -22.43 6.48 59.01
CA PHE A 15 -21.89 5.24 58.47
C PHE A 15 -21.83 5.25 56.93
N PHE A 16 -20.80 4.66 56.29
CA PHE A 16 -20.95 3.76 55.12
C PHE A 16 -19.61 3.10 54.72
N ALA A 17 -19.61 1.77 54.84
CA ALA A 17 -19.04 0.71 53.99
C ALA A 17 -17.66 0.88 53.30
N ALA A 18 -16.78 -0.09 53.58
CA ALA A 18 -15.59 -0.41 52.80
C ALA A 18 -15.95 -1.05 51.45
N ILE A 19 -15.35 -0.58 50.36
CA ILE A 19 -15.19 -1.34 49.09
C ILE A 19 -13.81 -1.03 48.50
N ASN A 20 -13.09 -2.10 48.15
CA ASN A 20 -11.77 -2.15 47.55
C ASN A 20 -11.64 -1.26 46.30
N TYR A 21 -10.66 -0.37 46.26
CA TYR A 21 -10.16 0.20 45.01
C TYR A 21 -8.99 -0.67 44.52
N ALA A 22 -9.31 -1.61 43.65
CA ALA A 22 -8.33 -2.25 42.79
C ALA A 22 -7.70 -1.17 41.88
N ASN A 23 -6.37 -1.20 41.75
CA ASN A 23 -5.65 -0.44 40.73
C ASN A 23 -6.17 -0.84 39.34
N SER A 24 -6.84 0.08 38.64
CA SER A 24 -6.99 -0.04 37.18
C SER A 24 -5.74 0.54 36.55
N GLU A 25 -4.77 -0.32 36.26
CA GLU A 25 -3.78 -0.04 35.23
C GLU A 25 -4.53 0.05 33.90
N ASP A 26 -4.86 1.26 33.47
CA ASP A 26 -5.42 1.52 32.15
C ASP A 26 -4.40 1.07 31.09
N LYS A 27 -4.66 -0.10 30.49
CA LYS A 27 -4.03 -0.55 29.25
C LYS A 27 -4.30 0.46 28.13
N LYS A 28 -3.40 1.44 27.98
CA LYS A 28 -3.24 2.25 26.75
C LYS A 28 -2.22 1.62 25.80
N VAL A 29 -2.43 0.37 25.43
CA VAL A 29 -1.65 -0.31 24.38
C VAL A 29 -2.64 -1.11 23.53
N GLY A 30 -3.08 -0.55 22.41
CA GLY A 30 -3.98 -1.26 21.50
C GLY A 30 -4.61 -0.44 20.37
N GLU A 31 -4.75 0.88 20.52
CA GLU A 31 -5.43 1.70 19.50
C GLU A 31 -4.46 2.35 18.49
N VAL A 32 -3.25 2.71 18.92
CA VAL A 32 -2.25 3.40 18.07
C VAL A 32 -1.36 2.42 17.28
N SER A 33 -1.19 1.18 17.74
CA SER A 33 -0.37 0.16 17.05
C SER A 33 -1.03 -0.46 15.83
N VAL A 34 -2.36 -0.31 15.68
CA VAL A 34 -3.15 -0.93 14.60
C VAL A 34 -2.89 -0.28 13.23
N LEU A 35 -2.33 0.95 13.21
CA LEU A 35 -2.08 1.70 11.97
C LEU A 35 -0.59 1.81 11.60
N THR A 36 0.30 1.12 12.31
CA THR A 36 1.75 1.09 12.01
C THR A 36 2.23 -0.22 11.39
N SER A 37 1.38 -1.26 11.34
CA SER A 37 1.63 -2.45 10.52
C SER A 37 0.93 -2.30 9.18
N PRO A 38 1.62 -2.52 8.03
CA PRO A 38 0.98 -2.41 6.72
C PRO A 38 -0.14 -3.44 6.54
N PHE A 39 -0.04 -4.62 7.17
CA PHE A 39 -1.05 -5.67 7.09
C PHE A 39 -2.32 -5.32 7.86
N ASP A 40 -2.17 -4.80 9.08
CA ASP A 40 -3.32 -4.41 9.91
C ASP A 40 -3.98 -3.15 9.32
N TYR A 41 -3.17 -2.23 8.78
CA TYR A 41 -3.65 -1.08 8.02
C TYR A 41 -4.51 -1.52 6.83
N CYS A 42 -4.01 -2.41 5.97
CA CYS A 42 -4.77 -2.86 4.80
C CYS A 42 -6.04 -3.63 5.18
N ALA A 43 -6.04 -4.39 6.28
CA ALA A 43 -7.23 -5.06 6.77
C ALA A 43 -8.36 -4.07 7.15
N VAL A 44 -8.01 -2.87 7.63
CA VAL A 44 -8.96 -1.82 8.01
C VAL A 44 -9.40 -0.97 6.82
N VAL A 45 -8.45 -0.45 6.03
CA VAL A 45 -8.79 0.48 4.93
C VAL A 45 -9.32 -0.22 3.70
N VAL A 46 -9.07 -1.53 3.59
CA VAL A 46 -9.44 -2.44 2.48
C VAL A 46 -8.75 -2.10 1.16
N ASN A 47 -8.87 -0.86 0.69
CA ASN A 47 -8.27 -0.36 -0.54
C ASN A 47 -7.62 1.01 -0.32
N ASP A 48 -6.33 1.11 -0.64
CA ASP A 48 -5.60 2.37 -0.74
C ASP A 48 -4.47 2.16 -1.74
N ASP A 49 -4.56 2.84 -2.89
CA ASP A 49 -3.58 2.72 -3.97
C ASP A 49 -2.29 3.52 -3.67
N ASN A 50 -2.28 4.37 -2.64
CA ASN A 50 -1.08 5.09 -2.16
C ASN A 50 -1.10 5.29 -0.63
N PRO A 51 -0.79 4.22 0.14
CA PRO A 51 -0.84 4.24 1.60
C PRO A 51 0.11 5.25 2.25
N VAL A 52 1.21 5.62 1.56
CA VAL A 52 2.29 6.47 2.11
C VAL A 52 1.78 7.81 2.65
N GLN A 53 0.64 8.30 2.14
CA GLN A 53 0.06 9.57 2.58
C GLN A 53 -0.73 9.48 3.90
N ARG A 54 -1.25 8.30 4.24
CA ARG A 54 -2.21 8.11 5.35
C ARG A 54 -1.76 7.11 6.40
N PHE A 55 -0.84 6.22 6.03
CA PHE A 55 -0.28 5.23 6.91
C PHE A 55 0.58 5.89 8.00
N ALA A 56 0.36 5.51 9.26
CA ALA A 56 1.01 6.14 10.40
C ALA A 56 2.42 5.59 10.69
N GLY A 57 2.76 4.44 10.11
CA GLY A 57 4.09 3.85 10.21
C GLY A 57 5.10 4.48 9.24
N GLN A 58 6.24 3.80 9.05
CA GLN A 58 7.24 4.23 8.07
C GLN A 58 6.63 4.21 6.65
N ALA A 59 6.98 5.21 5.83
CA ALA A 59 6.49 5.30 4.45
C ALA A 59 6.74 4.01 3.64
N MET A 60 7.91 3.40 3.85
CA MET A 60 8.26 2.09 3.31
C MET A 60 8.64 1.16 4.48
N PRO A 61 7.70 0.36 5.01
CA PRO A 61 7.97 -0.58 6.09
C PRO A 61 8.94 -1.68 5.66
N GLU A 62 9.76 -2.15 6.60
CA GLU A 62 10.71 -3.26 6.37
C GLU A 62 9.98 -4.50 5.85
N GLU A 63 8.78 -4.80 6.38
CA GLU A 63 8.00 -5.97 5.97
C GLU A 63 7.56 -5.92 4.49
N ILE A 64 7.42 -4.72 3.93
CA ILE A 64 7.15 -4.52 2.50
C ILE A 64 8.41 -4.82 1.68
N VAL A 65 9.56 -4.26 2.09
CA VAL A 65 10.86 -4.44 1.41
C VAL A 65 11.26 -5.92 1.39
N ASP A 66 11.11 -6.58 2.53
CA ASP A 66 11.35 -8.01 2.68
C ASP A 66 10.39 -8.87 1.88
N GLY A 67 9.11 -8.53 1.93
CA GLY A 67 8.06 -9.23 1.20
C GLY A 67 8.30 -9.18 -0.30
N ILE A 68 8.59 -7.99 -0.85
CA ILE A 68 8.83 -7.84 -2.28
C ILE A 68 10.15 -8.47 -2.72
N ARG A 69 11.20 -8.43 -1.90
CA ARG A 69 12.47 -9.12 -2.19
C ARG A 69 12.25 -10.61 -2.40
N ARG A 70 11.46 -11.24 -1.53
CA ARG A 70 11.09 -12.66 -1.67
C ARG A 70 10.17 -12.89 -2.87
N ALA A 71 9.11 -12.10 -3.00
CA ALA A 71 8.08 -12.33 -4.01
C ALA A 71 8.57 -12.11 -5.44
N ALA A 72 9.42 -11.09 -5.66
CA ALA A 72 10.01 -10.78 -6.96
C ALA A 72 11.38 -11.46 -7.18
N ASN A 73 11.80 -12.35 -6.27
CA ASN A 73 13.09 -13.06 -6.32
C ASN A 73 14.28 -12.11 -6.55
N LEU A 74 14.30 -10.99 -5.83
CA LEU A 74 15.41 -10.03 -5.89
C LEU A 74 16.62 -10.63 -5.17
N GLY A 75 17.81 -10.51 -5.79
CA GLY A 75 19.04 -11.06 -5.22
C GLY A 75 19.31 -10.53 -3.80
N ALA A 76 19.88 -11.38 -2.95
CA ALA A 76 20.22 -11.01 -1.57
C ALA A 76 21.15 -9.79 -1.49
N GLU A 77 22.05 -9.65 -2.48
CA GLU A 77 23.01 -8.55 -2.58
C GLU A 77 22.40 -7.22 -3.04
N ALA A 78 21.14 -7.19 -3.47
CA ALA A 78 20.52 -5.93 -3.91
C ALA A 78 20.40 -4.98 -2.71
N PRO A 79 20.96 -3.75 -2.77
CA PRO A 79 20.94 -2.81 -1.65
C PRO A 79 19.52 -2.54 -1.16
N GLU A 80 19.33 -2.55 0.15
CA GLU A 80 18.01 -2.38 0.77
C GLU A 80 17.37 -1.04 0.39
N ASP A 81 18.16 0.03 0.38
CA ASP A 81 17.73 1.38 0.01
C ASP A 81 17.27 1.46 -1.45
N TRP A 82 17.91 0.70 -2.34
CA TRP A 82 17.51 0.59 -3.74
C TRP A 82 16.18 -0.16 -3.88
N VAL A 83 16.01 -1.26 -3.15
CA VAL A 83 14.74 -2.00 -3.13
C VAL A 83 13.62 -1.12 -2.57
N ALA A 84 13.85 -0.44 -1.44
CA ALA A 84 12.88 0.42 -0.79
C ALA A 84 12.43 1.58 -1.70
N ARG A 85 13.38 2.32 -2.31
CA ARG A 85 13.05 3.44 -3.22
C ARG A 85 12.37 3.00 -4.51
N GLY A 86 12.63 1.80 -4.99
CA GLY A 86 12.01 1.26 -6.19
C GLY A 86 10.69 0.52 -5.92
N THR A 87 10.26 0.41 -4.67
CA THR A 87 9.05 -0.33 -4.31
C THR A 87 7.86 0.60 -4.15
N TYR A 88 6.72 0.16 -4.67
CA TYR A 88 5.40 0.69 -4.40
C TYR A 88 4.60 -0.37 -3.67
N TRP A 89 3.78 0.03 -2.72
CA TRP A 89 2.85 -0.86 -2.05
C TRP A 89 1.47 -0.23 -1.94
N ARG A 90 0.46 -1.08 -1.85
CA ARG A 90 -0.95 -0.68 -1.77
C ARG A 90 -1.77 -1.71 -1.02
N CYS A 91 -2.94 -1.27 -0.59
CA CYS A 91 -3.98 -2.16 -0.11
C CYS A 91 -4.94 -2.49 -1.24
N MET A 92 -5.20 -3.78 -1.44
CA MET A 92 -6.23 -4.26 -2.34
C MET A 92 -6.95 -5.44 -1.69
N ASP A 93 -8.27 -5.31 -1.52
CA ASP A 93 -9.11 -6.33 -0.91
C ASP A 93 -8.61 -6.78 0.47
N GLY A 94 -8.31 -5.82 1.34
CA GLY A 94 -7.84 -6.09 2.70
C GLY A 94 -6.40 -6.58 2.80
N SER A 95 -5.73 -6.83 1.67
CA SER A 95 -4.41 -7.44 1.61
C SER A 95 -3.35 -6.45 1.12
N VAL A 96 -2.12 -6.67 1.55
CA VAL A 96 -0.94 -5.92 1.09
C VAL A 96 -0.49 -6.45 -0.27
N TYR A 97 -0.29 -5.53 -1.22
CA TYR A 97 0.36 -5.82 -2.50
C TYR A 97 1.56 -4.90 -2.70
N ALA A 98 2.61 -5.41 -3.33
CA ALA A 98 3.80 -4.62 -3.67
C ALA A 98 4.25 -4.86 -5.12
N CYS A 99 4.87 -3.83 -5.70
CA CYS A 99 5.45 -3.82 -7.03
C CYS A 99 6.82 -3.15 -6.95
N PHE A 100 7.83 -3.76 -7.56
CA PHE A 100 9.18 -3.21 -7.64
C PHE A 100 9.47 -2.74 -9.07
N VAL A 101 9.84 -1.48 -9.25
CA VAL A 101 9.99 -0.88 -10.59
C VAL A 101 11.07 -1.55 -11.43
N GLY A 102 12.13 -2.09 -10.83
CA GLY A 102 13.21 -2.78 -11.55
C GLY A 102 13.63 -2.07 -12.83
N ALA A 103 13.46 -2.75 -13.97
CA ALA A 103 13.81 -2.25 -15.30
C ALA A 103 12.74 -1.34 -15.96
N ASN A 104 11.95 -0.59 -15.17
CA ASN A 104 10.87 0.34 -15.59
C ASN A 104 9.44 -0.23 -15.62
N LEU A 105 9.06 -1.07 -14.66
CA LEU A 105 7.67 -1.49 -14.47
C LEU A 105 6.78 -0.29 -14.03
N PRO A 106 5.54 -0.20 -14.54
CA PRO A 106 4.57 0.87 -14.24
C PRO A 106 3.87 0.66 -12.89
N CYS A 107 4.64 0.61 -11.79
CA CYS A 107 4.10 0.32 -10.46
C CYS A 107 3.18 1.43 -9.91
N ASP A 108 3.18 2.63 -10.51
CA ASP A 108 2.41 3.80 -10.08
C ASP A 108 1.34 4.23 -11.10
N GLU A 109 1.15 3.48 -12.17
CA GLU A 109 0.23 3.82 -13.26
C GLU A 109 -0.88 2.78 -13.42
N LYS A 110 -2.12 3.26 -13.63
CA LYS A 110 -3.20 2.38 -14.07
C LYS A 110 -2.90 1.84 -15.46
N ALA A 111 -3.37 0.64 -15.73
CA ALA A 111 -3.18 0.01 -17.03
C ALA A 111 -3.86 0.80 -18.14
N ASP A 112 -3.19 0.93 -19.28
CA ASP A 112 -3.80 1.39 -20.51
C ASP A 112 -4.53 0.21 -21.19
N THR A 113 -5.85 0.33 -21.21
CA THR A 113 -6.78 -0.67 -21.77
C THR A 113 -7.17 -0.37 -23.22
N SER A 114 -6.68 0.74 -23.79
CA SER A 114 -6.97 1.16 -25.16
C SER A 114 -6.52 0.10 -26.16
N ARG A 115 -7.40 -0.22 -27.11
CA ARG A 115 -7.09 -1.03 -28.30
C ARG A 115 -6.77 -0.17 -29.52
N GLU A 116 -6.82 1.15 -29.36
CA GLU A 116 -6.45 2.11 -30.39
C GLU A 116 -4.98 2.49 -30.23
N PRO A 117 -4.20 2.51 -31.32
CA PRO A 117 -2.79 2.88 -31.25
C PRO A 117 -2.61 4.36 -30.96
N SER A 118 -1.60 4.69 -30.16
CA SER A 118 -1.22 6.08 -29.91
C SER A 118 -0.57 6.72 -31.15
N SER A 119 -0.54 8.06 -31.20
CA SER A 119 0.17 8.80 -32.25
C SER A 119 1.66 8.43 -32.31
N ALA A 120 2.30 8.16 -31.17
CA ALA A 120 3.68 7.72 -31.09
C ALA A 120 3.88 6.37 -31.78
N MET A 121 2.96 5.41 -31.59
CA MET A 121 3.01 4.12 -32.25
C MET A 121 2.79 4.24 -33.76
N ILE A 122 1.83 5.07 -34.19
CA ILE A 122 1.57 5.33 -35.61
C ILE A 122 2.84 5.92 -36.27
N SER A 123 3.48 6.90 -35.62
CA SER A 123 4.74 7.46 -36.13
C SER A 123 5.84 6.41 -36.21
N TYR A 124 6.03 5.65 -35.13
CA TYR A 124 7.05 4.61 -35.07
C TYR A 124 6.87 3.56 -36.17
N CYS A 125 5.64 3.10 -36.42
CA CYS A 125 5.41 2.08 -37.44
C CYS A 125 5.57 2.60 -38.87
N LYS A 126 5.34 3.89 -39.14
CA LYS A 126 5.69 4.49 -40.44
C LYS A 126 7.18 4.37 -40.74
N ASP A 127 8.01 4.61 -39.74
CA ASP A 127 9.47 4.52 -39.86
C ASP A 127 9.98 3.08 -39.77
N ASN A 128 9.21 2.17 -39.14
CA ASN A 128 9.58 0.77 -38.87
C ASN A 128 8.52 -0.19 -39.41
N GLN A 129 8.36 -0.25 -40.73
CA GLN A 129 7.18 -0.82 -41.40
C GLN A 129 6.82 -2.27 -41.03
N SER A 130 7.79 -3.08 -40.61
CA SER A 130 7.60 -4.52 -40.30
C SER A 130 8.26 -4.96 -39.00
N SER A 131 8.40 -4.07 -38.01
CA SER A 131 8.95 -4.44 -36.70
C SER A 131 8.08 -5.50 -36.01
N GLY A 132 8.72 -6.57 -35.53
CA GLY A 132 8.07 -7.68 -34.83
C GLY A 132 7.45 -7.28 -33.48
N THR A 133 7.99 -6.23 -32.85
CA THR A 133 7.48 -5.69 -31.58
C THR A 133 7.67 -4.17 -31.55
N VAL A 134 6.65 -3.43 -31.14
CA VAL A 134 6.75 -2.01 -30.81
C VAL A 134 7.27 -1.88 -29.37
N PRO A 135 8.40 -1.20 -29.12
CA PRO A 135 8.97 -1.09 -27.79
C PRO A 135 8.01 -0.45 -26.77
N ALA A 136 8.08 -0.85 -25.51
CA ALA A 136 7.22 -0.31 -24.44
C ALA A 136 7.38 1.21 -24.22
N VAL A 137 8.55 1.78 -24.53
CA VAL A 137 8.75 3.25 -24.51
C VAL A 137 7.90 3.98 -25.57
N VAL A 138 7.45 3.27 -26.62
CA VAL A 138 6.58 3.78 -27.68
C VAL A 138 5.12 3.38 -27.42
N ALA A 139 4.87 2.10 -27.11
CA ALA A 139 3.52 1.58 -26.87
C ALA A 139 2.94 2.00 -25.51
N GLY A 140 3.76 2.51 -24.60
CA GLY A 140 3.42 2.79 -23.21
C GLY A 140 3.74 1.60 -22.31
N ARG A 141 4.46 1.85 -21.21
CA ARG A 141 4.83 0.82 -20.23
C ARG A 141 3.62 0.19 -19.53
N ALA A 142 2.52 0.93 -19.42
CA ALA A 142 1.27 0.49 -18.83
C ALA A 142 0.32 -0.22 -19.83
N SER A 143 0.71 -0.43 -21.09
CA SER A 143 -0.16 -1.07 -22.08
C SER A 143 -0.52 -2.50 -21.69
N MET A 144 -1.80 -2.84 -21.80
CA MET A 144 -2.28 -4.22 -21.65
C MET A 144 -1.97 -5.11 -22.86
N TYR A 145 -1.47 -4.53 -23.96
CA TYR A 145 -1.29 -5.22 -25.21
C TYR A 145 0.17 -5.16 -25.68
N GLU A 146 0.60 -6.26 -26.30
CA GLU A 146 1.81 -6.27 -27.09
C GLU A 146 1.45 -5.89 -28.53
N TRP A 147 2.27 -5.03 -29.12
CA TRP A 147 2.03 -4.46 -30.43
C TRP A 147 3.18 -4.78 -31.38
N ARG A 148 2.90 -4.83 -32.67
CA ARG A 148 3.88 -4.90 -33.76
C ARG A 148 3.57 -3.86 -34.83
N CYS A 149 4.48 -3.70 -35.76
CA CYS A 149 4.22 -2.97 -37.00
C CYS A 149 3.98 -3.95 -38.14
N ARG A 150 2.90 -3.74 -38.90
CA ARG A 150 2.60 -4.47 -40.13
C ARG A 150 2.27 -3.47 -41.22
N SER A 151 3.09 -3.46 -42.28
CA SER A 151 2.90 -2.56 -43.44
C SER A 151 2.75 -1.10 -43.05
N GLY A 152 3.53 -0.64 -42.06
CA GLY A 152 3.49 0.75 -41.59
C GLY A 152 2.44 1.06 -40.52
N ALA A 153 1.57 0.11 -40.18
CA ALA A 153 0.49 0.30 -39.21
C ALA A 153 0.75 -0.49 -37.91
N PRO A 154 0.42 0.07 -36.73
CA PRO A 154 0.42 -0.68 -35.48
C PRO A 154 -0.68 -1.74 -35.45
N GLU A 155 -0.36 -2.93 -34.97
CA GLU A 155 -1.28 -4.05 -34.82
C GLU A 155 -1.08 -4.72 -33.46
N ILE A 156 -2.17 -5.04 -32.76
CA ILE A 156 -2.11 -5.82 -31.51
C ILE A 156 -1.71 -7.27 -31.85
N ILE A 157 -0.66 -7.75 -31.21
CA ILE A 157 -0.27 -9.17 -31.25
C ILE A 157 -1.16 -9.96 -30.31
N ARG A 158 -1.25 -9.51 -29.05
CA ARG A 158 -1.98 -10.18 -27.97
C ARG A 158 -2.13 -9.27 -26.76
N GLN A 159 -3.01 -9.66 -25.86
CA GLN A 159 -3.08 -9.11 -24.51
C GLN A 159 -1.98 -9.78 -23.64
N ILE A 160 -1.22 -8.98 -22.90
CA ILE A 160 -0.09 -9.44 -22.08
C ILE A 160 -0.37 -9.44 -20.58
N SER A 161 -1.46 -8.81 -20.16
CA SER A 161 -1.83 -8.69 -18.75
C SER A 161 -3.34 -8.63 -18.56
N LYS A 162 -3.80 -8.72 -17.32
CA LYS A 162 -5.18 -8.45 -16.90
C LYS A 162 -5.17 -7.31 -15.90
N LEU A 163 -6.30 -6.62 -15.80
CA LEU A 163 -6.52 -5.70 -14.69
C LEU A 163 -6.68 -6.50 -13.41
N ASP A 164 -6.07 -6.03 -12.33
CA ASP A 164 -6.57 -6.36 -11.00
C ASP A 164 -7.81 -5.52 -10.64
N ALA A 165 -8.39 -5.79 -9.47
CA ALA A 165 -9.62 -5.14 -8.99
C ALA A 165 -9.50 -3.60 -8.85
N ARG A 166 -8.29 -3.06 -8.88
CA ARG A 166 -8.02 -1.62 -8.81
C ARG A 166 -7.62 -1.05 -10.17
N GLY A 167 -7.53 -1.84 -11.23
CA GLY A 167 -7.20 -1.35 -12.58
C GLY A 167 -5.70 -1.20 -12.87
N PHE A 168 -4.82 -1.85 -12.11
CA PHE A 168 -3.40 -1.96 -12.50
C PHE A 168 -3.15 -3.28 -13.26
N LEU A 169 -1.99 -3.36 -13.92
CA LEU A 169 -1.51 -4.59 -14.56
C LEU A 169 -1.19 -5.64 -13.50
N SER A 170 -2.09 -6.60 -13.32
CA SER A 170 -2.05 -7.59 -12.23
C SER A 170 -0.74 -8.41 -12.16
N ASN A 171 -0.10 -8.66 -13.30
CA ASN A 171 1.13 -9.44 -13.38
C ASN A 171 2.38 -8.75 -12.78
N TYR A 172 2.28 -7.47 -12.41
CA TYR A 172 3.38 -6.74 -11.75
C TYR A 172 3.19 -6.58 -10.24
N TRP A 173 2.03 -6.97 -9.70
CA TRP A 173 1.70 -6.79 -8.29
C TRP A 173 1.72 -8.11 -7.54
N TYR A 174 2.58 -8.22 -6.54
CA TYR A 174 2.71 -9.38 -5.68
C TYR A 174 1.89 -9.19 -4.42
N ARG A 175 1.00 -10.14 -4.12
CA ARG A 175 0.37 -10.23 -2.80
C ARG A 175 1.43 -10.63 -1.77
N LEU A 176 1.58 -9.82 -0.72
CA LEU A 176 2.50 -10.11 0.36
C LEU A 176 1.76 -10.85 1.48
N ASN A 177 2.46 -11.79 2.13
CA ASN A 177 1.96 -12.47 3.31
C ASN A 177 2.53 -11.81 4.56
N LYS A 178 1.70 -11.71 5.61
CA LYS A 178 2.16 -11.25 6.93
C LYS A 178 3.27 -12.21 7.40
N PRO A 179 4.44 -11.70 7.83
CA PRO A 179 5.46 -12.55 8.43
C PRO A 179 4.89 -13.31 9.62
N ALA A 180 5.35 -14.54 9.82
CA ALA A 180 5.02 -15.27 11.05
C ALA A 180 5.60 -14.48 12.24
N SER A 181 4.80 -14.27 13.28
CA SER A 181 5.30 -13.73 14.54
C SER A 181 6.32 -14.70 15.13
N VAL A 182 7.54 -14.25 15.38
CA VAL A 182 8.51 -14.97 16.19
C VAL A 182 8.09 -14.75 17.64
N GLU A 183 7.60 -15.81 18.31
CA GLU A 183 7.32 -15.83 19.75
C GLU A 183 8.60 -15.83 20.59
#